data_AF-A0A090M6R6-F1
#
_entry.id   AF-A0A090M6R6-F1
#
_cell.length_a   1.000
_cell.length_b   1.000
_cell.length_c   1.000
_cell.angle_alpha   90.00
_cell.angle_beta   90.00
_cell.angle_gamma   90.00
#
_symmetry.space_group_name_H-M   'P 1'
#
loop_
_entity.id
_entity.type
_entity.pdbx_description
1 polymer ?
#
loop_
_entity_poly.entity_id
_entity_poly.type
_entity_poly.pdbx_seq_one_letter_code
_entity_poly.pdbx_strand_id
1 'polypeptide(L)'
;MRLERYEGVREALASTPCDVYPDVDAIAEAHPEVTLDALVSVYAQEASRKIRGNHGRHARNVAAHARRYAEGEDIFRVAADADFPACQMMRLLLEHLLGVSHKAVGGILREPYSRIPATPEIGTVAAKYGATLMRRLRADVERVAAWDHQASPVVDTLRHGAGKEYEDLLEELLRAEGIPFVTERDLRADGHARTPDIKLEVPIAVRGRIVNWIDSKASFSDPIVHVEKGLEQFQGYVNRFGPGMVIYWHGVVDELNNDPNVLLVDAFPPSSEITKLRMI
;
A
#
# COMPACT_ATOMS: atom_id res chain seq x y z
N MET A 1 19.32 3.98 -2.19
CA MET A 1 19.82 3.14 -1.07
C MET A 1 20.44 1.88 -1.65
N ARG A 2 21.64 1.48 -1.20
CA ARG A 2 22.27 0.23 -1.63
C ARG A 2 21.46 -1.01 -1.18
N LEU A 3 21.41 -2.04 -2.02
CA LEU A 3 20.66 -3.27 -1.75
C LEU A 3 21.01 -3.92 -0.41
N GLU A 4 22.30 -4.04 -0.08
CA GLU A 4 22.78 -4.61 1.19
C GLU A 4 22.19 -3.88 2.41
N ARG A 5 22.12 -2.55 2.35
CA ARG A 5 21.55 -1.74 3.43
C ARG A 5 20.03 -1.94 3.53
N TYR A 6 19.35 -1.98 2.39
CA TYR A 6 17.93 -2.29 2.34
C TYR A 6 17.63 -3.66 2.95
N GLU A 7 18.44 -4.68 2.66
CA GLU A 7 18.27 -6.02 3.23
C GLU A 7 18.42 -6.04 4.75
N GLY A 8 19.39 -5.30 5.31
CA GLY A 8 19.54 -5.14 6.76
C GLY A 8 18.33 -4.48 7.43
N VAL A 9 17.83 -3.38 6.86
CA VAL A 9 16.62 -2.69 7.34
C VAL A 9 15.40 -3.63 7.26
N ARG A 10 15.26 -4.33 6.13
CA ARG A 10 14.14 -5.25 5.90
C ARG A 10 14.14 -6.40 6.90
N GLU A 11 15.29 -7.01 7.18
CA GLU A 11 15.40 -8.12 8.12
C GLU A 11 14.96 -7.72 9.54
N ALA A 12 15.40 -6.56 10.02
CA ALA A 12 14.97 -6.01 11.30
C ALA A 12 13.44 -5.83 11.35
N LEU A 13 12.85 -5.24 10.31
CA LEU A 13 11.41 -4.97 10.23
C LEU A 13 10.57 -6.25 10.08
N ALA A 14 11.01 -7.21 9.26
CA ALA A 14 10.28 -8.44 8.97
C ALA A 14 10.10 -9.35 10.19
N SER A 15 10.99 -9.25 11.17
CA SER A 15 10.91 -9.99 12.43
C SER A 15 9.82 -9.49 13.39
N THR A 16 9.25 -8.31 13.13
CA THR A 16 8.28 -7.66 14.02
C THR A 16 6.93 -8.40 14.02
N PRO A 17 6.39 -8.78 15.20
CA PRO A 17 5.03 -9.30 15.31
C PRO A 17 3.98 -8.31 14.79
N CYS A 18 2.86 -8.80 14.25
CA CYS A 18 1.85 -7.93 13.63
C CYS A 18 1.14 -6.99 14.61
N ASP A 19 1.10 -7.34 15.90
CA ASP A 19 0.47 -6.57 16.97
C ASP A 19 1.42 -5.58 17.66
N VAL A 20 2.66 -5.47 17.17
CA VAL A 20 3.71 -4.64 17.74
C VAL A 20 4.20 -3.63 16.70
N TYR A 21 4.48 -2.41 17.16
CA TYR A 21 5.18 -1.41 16.35
C TYR A 21 6.68 -1.74 16.33
N PRO A 22 7.34 -1.65 15.16
CA PRO A 22 8.78 -1.83 15.10
C PRO A 22 9.48 -0.74 15.92
N ASP A 23 10.62 -1.08 16.50
CA ASP A 23 11.48 -0.10 17.16
C ASP A 23 12.22 0.74 16.09
N VAL A 24 11.51 1.75 15.58
CA VAL A 24 12.00 2.59 14.49
C VAL A 24 13.23 3.40 14.93
N ASP A 25 13.31 3.79 16.21
CA ASP A 25 14.45 4.54 16.74
C ASP A 25 15.73 3.70 16.71
N ALA A 26 15.65 2.43 17.17
CA ALA A 26 16.79 1.51 17.10
C ALA A 26 17.24 1.23 15.65
N ILE A 27 16.28 1.10 14.73
CA ILE A 27 16.58 0.88 13.30
C ILE A 27 17.21 2.13 12.68
N ALA A 28 16.71 3.32 13.01
CA ALA A 28 17.27 4.59 12.55
C ALA A 28 18.70 4.81 13.09
N GLU A 29 18.97 4.42 14.34
CA GLU A 29 20.32 4.48 14.92
C GLU A 29 21.29 3.52 14.21
N ALA A 30 20.84 2.31 13.85
CA ALA A 30 21.63 1.35 13.08
C ALA A 30 21.82 1.76 11.61
N HIS A 31 20.92 2.56 11.06
CA HIS A 31 20.88 2.98 9.66
C HIS A 31 20.63 4.50 9.51
N PRO A 32 21.55 5.37 9.98
CA PRO A 32 21.30 6.82 10.11
C PRO A 32 21.13 7.57 8.80
N GLU A 33 21.55 6.99 7.67
CA GLU A 33 21.35 7.54 6.33
C GLU A 33 19.97 7.22 5.74
N VAL A 34 19.16 6.40 6.40
CA VAL A 34 17.83 6.01 5.94
C VAL A 34 16.80 6.96 6.55
N THR A 35 15.97 7.57 5.69
CA THR A 35 14.94 8.50 6.14
C THR A 35 13.81 7.77 6.85
N LEU A 36 13.11 8.47 7.75
CA LEU A 36 11.93 7.92 8.43
C LEU A 36 10.87 7.45 7.42
N ASP A 37 10.63 8.22 6.36
CA ASP A 37 9.68 7.86 5.30
C ASP A 37 10.06 6.53 4.61
N ALA A 38 11.36 6.32 4.35
CA ALA A 38 11.86 5.05 3.81
C ALA A 38 11.59 3.90 4.78
N LEU A 39 11.89 4.07 6.07
CA LEU A 39 11.65 3.04 7.09
C LEU A 39 10.16 2.67 7.20
N VAL A 40 9.29 3.68 7.26
CA VAL A 40 7.83 3.49 7.31
C VAL A 40 7.32 2.79 6.06
N SER A 41 7.80 3.19 4.88
CA SER A 41 7.40 2.56 3.62
C SER A 41 7.88 1.10 3.53
N VAL A 42 9.12 0.79 3.90
CA VAL A 42 9.65 -0.58 3.90
C VAL A 42 8.88 -1.44 4.90
N TYR A 43 8.58 -0.91 6.09
CA TYR A 43 7.76 -1.61 7.08
C TYR A 43 6.36 -1.92 6.55
N ALA A 44 5.70 -0.93 5.93
CA ALA A 44 4.37 -1.13 5.34
C ALA A 44 4.37 -2.21 4.24
N GLN A 45 5.45 -2.29 3.46
CA GLN A 45 5.63 -3.34 2.43
C GLN A 45 5.80 -4.72 3.05
N GLU A 46 6.65 -4.87 4.07
CA GLU A 46 6.84 -6.13 4.79
C GLU A 46 5.57 -6.59 5.51
N ALA A 47 4.88 -5.68 6.21
CA ALA A 47 3.57 -5.97 6.81
C ALA A 47 2.57 -6.48 5.76
N SER A 48 2.50 -5.81 4.59
CA SER A 48 1.63 -6.22 3.50
C SER A 48 2.00 -7.59 2.92
N ARG A 49 3.30 -7.90 2.79
CA ARG A 49 3.81 -9.22 2.36
C ARG A 49 3.42 -10.31 3.35
N LYS A 50 3.65 -10.08 4.64
CA LYS A 50 3.30 -11.00 5.73
C LYS A 50 1.80 -11.30 5.75
N ILE A 51 0.96 -10.28 5.58
CA ILE A 51 -0.51 -10.45 5.46
C ILE A 51 -0.85 -11.32 4.26
N ARG A 52 -0.36 -10.98 3.06
CA ARG A 52 -0.65 -11.74 1.82
C ARG A 52 -0.20 -13.19 1.93
N GLY A 53 1.02 -13.43 2.42
CA GLY A 53 1.61 -14.77 2.56
C GLY A 53 0.84 -15.66 3.53
N ASN A 54 0.31 -15.08 4.62
CA ASN A 54 -0.40 -15.84 5.65
C ASN A 54 -1.93 -15.89 5.48
N HIS A 55 -2.53 -15.01 4.68
CA HIS A 55 -3.99 -14.91 4.52
C HIS A 55 -4.65 -16.26 4.20
N GLY A 56 -4.13 -16.99 3.20
CA GLY A 56 -4.69 -18.29 2.81
C GLY A 56 -4.65 -19.36 3.91
N ARG A 57 -3.63 -19.31 4.77
CA ARG A 57 -3.53 -20.19 5.95
C ARG A 57 -4.64 -19.87 6.96
N HIS A 58 -4.85 -18.60 7.29
CA HIS A 58 -5.87 -18.19 8.26
C HIS A 58 -7.29 -18.35 7.72
N ALA A 59 -7.51 -18.10 6.42
CA ALA A 59 -8.79 -18.35 5.76
C ALA A 59 -9.20 -19.83 5.84
N ARG A 60 -8.26 -20.77 5.62
CA ARG A 60 -8.52 -22.21 5.78
C ARG A 60 -8.82 -22.61 7.22
N ASN A 61 -8.22 -21.92 8.20
CA ASN A 61 -8.38 -22.18 9.63
C ASN A 61 -9.44 -21.28 10.29
N VAL A 62 -10.23 -20.54 9.50
CA VAL A 62 -11.14 -19.50 10.02
C VAL A 62 -12.16 -20.05 11.01
N ALA A 63 -12.64 -21.29 10.82
CA ALA A 63 -13.60 -21.93 11.73
C ALA A 63 -13.03 -22.10 13.15
N ALA A 64 -11.72 -22.40 13.27
CA ALA A 64 -11.05 -22.54 14.56
C ALA A 64 -10.90 -21.17 15.26
N HIS A 65 -10.48 -20.14 14.51
CA HIS A 65 -10.40 -18.77 15.02
C HIS A 65 -11.79 -18.23 15.44
N ALA A 66 -12.81 -18.48 14.62
CA ALA A 66 -14.19 -18.06 14.88
C ALA A 66 -14.77 -18.74 16.12
N ARG A 67 -14.47 -20.02 16.33
CA ARG A 67 -14.87 -20.73 17.55
C ARG A 67 -14.25 -20.11 18.80
N ARG A 68 -12.92 -19.92 18.82
CA ARG A 68 -12.20 -19.26 19.93
C ARG A 68 -12.82 -17.90 20.27
N TYR A 69 -13.00 -17.07 19.24
CA TYR A 69 -13.61 -15.75 19.37
C TYR A 69 -15.04 -15.85 19.94
N ALA A 70 -15.90 -16.67 19.34
CA ALA A 70 -17.30 -16.79 19.75
C ALA A 70 -17.47 -17.41 21.15
N GLU A 71 -16.52 -18.23 21.61
CA GLU A 71 -16.48 -18.82 22.96
C GLU A 71 -16.00 -17.84 24.04
N GLY A 72 -15.61 -16.60 23.67
CA GLY A 72 -15.33 -15.53 24.64
C GLY A 72 -13.91 -14.96 24.56
N GLU A 73 -13.00 -15.58 23.80
CA GLU A 73 -11.62 -15.12 23.72
C GLU A 73 -11.50 -13.78 22.99
N ASP A 74 -10.74 -12.83 23.52
CA ASP A 74 -10.59 -11.49 22.96
C ASP A 74 -9.99 -11.51 21.55
N ILE A 75 -10.51 -10.65 20.65
CA ILE A 75 -10.07 -10.62 19.25
C ILE A 75 -8.56 -10.35 19.11
N PHE A 76 -8.00 -9.47 19.94
CA PHE A 76 -6.58 -9.16 19.89
C PHE A 76 -5.74 -10.37 20.28
N ARG A 77 -6.22 -11.18 21.23
CA ARG A 77 -5.53 -12.42 21.62
C ARG A 77 -5.56 -13.47 20.51
N VAL A 78 -6.73 -13.66 19.88
CA VAL A 78 -6.89 -14.57 18.74
C VAL A 78 -5.97 -14.17 17.59
N ALA A 79 -5.85 -12.87 17.33
CA ALA A 79 -5.00 -12.30 16.29
C ALA A 79 -3.50 -12.41 16.62
N ALA A 80 -3.09 -12.06 17.84
CA ALA A 80 -1.70 -12.13 18.30
C ALA A 80 -1.16 -13.57 18.30
N ASP A 81 -1.93 -14.54 18.80
CA ASP A 81 -1.53 -15.95 18.78
C ASP A 81 -1.38 -16.50 17.35
N ALA A 82 -2.04 -15.88 16.38
CA ALA A 82 -1.96 -16.22 14.97
C ALA A 82 -0.86 -15.44 14.21
N ASP A 83 -0.21 -14.47 14.88
CA ASP A 83 0.67 -13.45 14.29
C ASP A 83 0.06 -12.86 13.00
N PHE A 84 -1.17 -12.37 13.13
CA PHE A 84 -1.97 -11.83 12.03
C PHE A 84 -2.67 -10.55 12.49
N PRO A 85 -2.76 -9.49 11.67
CA PRO A 85 -3.36 -8.22 12.10
C PRO A 85 -4.82 -8.39 12.53
N ALA A 86 -5.20 -7.75 13.62
CA ALA A 86 -6.50 -7.93 14.24
C ALA A 86 -7.66 -7.50 13.32
N CYS A 87 -7.47 -6.45 12.51
CA CYS A 87 -8.46 -6.05 11.51
C CYS A 87 -8.61 -7.12 10.42
N GLN A 88 -7.50 -7.70 9.96
CA GLN A 88 -7.55 -8.78 8.96
C GLN A 88 -8.14 -10.07 9.52
N MET A 89 -7.86 -10.41 10.79
CA MET A 89 -8.53 -11.52 11.47
C MET A 89 -10.03 -11.26 11.55
N MET A 90 -10.44 -10.06 11.98
CA MET A 90 -11.86 -9.67 12.05
C MET A 90 -12.55 -9.76 10.68
N ARG A 91 -11.88 -9.38 9.58
CA ARG A 91 -12.44 -9.58 8.22
C ARG A 91 -12.80 -11.03 7.96
N LEU A 92 -11.86 -11.96 8.20
CA LEU A 92 -12.10 -13.39 8.03
C LEU A 92 -13.24 -13.89 8.92
N LEU A 93 -13.28 -13.42 10.17
CA LEU A 93 -14.34 -13.77 11.12
C LEU A 93 -15.71 -13.26 10.64
N LEU A 94 -15.81 -12.04 10.13
CA LEU A 94 -17.06 -11.47 9.62
C LEU A 94 -17.58 -12.26 8.41
N GLU A 95 -16.70 -12.59 7.44
CA GLU A 95 -17.07 -13.42 6.28
C GLU A 95 -17.64 -14.77 6.74
N HIS A 96 -16.93 -15.44 7.66
CA HIS A 96 -17.33 -16.76 8.13
C HIS A 96 -18.56 -16.76 9.03
N LEU A 97 -18.63 -15.85 10.01
CA LEU A 97 -19.70 -15.79 11.01
C LEU A 97 -21.01 -15.28 10.41
N LEU A 98 -20.94 -14.26 9.54
CA LEU A 98 -22.12 -13.61 8.96
C LEU A 98 -22.47 -14.16 7.57
N GLY A 99 -21.61 -14.96 6.94
CA GLY A 99 -21.85 -15.48 5.59
C GLY A 99 -21.79 -14.40 4.50
N VAL A 100 -21.13 -13.28 4.78
CA VAL A 100 -21.04 -12.14 3.85
C VAL A 100 -19.85 -12.28 2.91
N SER A 101 -19.96 -11.72 1.71
CA SER A 101 -18.84 -11.67 0.76
C SER A 101 -17.73 -10.73 1.23
N HIS A 102 -16.51 -10.99 0.78
CA HIS A 102 -15.34 -10.12 1.00
C HIS A 102 -15.62 -8.64 0.69
N LYS A 103 -16.35 -8.36 -0.39
CA LYS A 103 -16.71 -6.99 -0.81
C LYS A 103 -17.60 -6.28 0.22
N ALA A 104 -18.47 -7.00 0.91
CA ALA A 104 -19.38 -6.43 1.91
C ALA A 104 -18.65 -6.05 3.21
N VAL A 105 -17.59 -6.79 3.56
CA VAL A 105 -16.83 -6.59 4.81
C VAL A 105 -16.26 -5.18 4.92
N GLY A 106 -15.77 -4.60 3.82
CA GLY A 106 -15.24 -3.24 3.83
C GLY A 106 -16.25 -2.19 4.28
N GLY A 107 -17.53 -2.38 3.95
CA GLY A 107 -18.60 -1.53 4.48
C GLY A 107 -18.83 -1.77 5.97
N ILE A 108 -18.84 -3.04 6.39
CA ILE A 108 -19.04 -3.43 7.80
C ILE A 108 -17.97 -2.82 8.70
N LEU A 109 -16.70 -2.82 8.27
CA LEU A 109 -15.61 -2.21 9.05
C LEU A 109 -15.76 -0.69 9.24
N ARG A 110 -16.42 0.00 8.31
CA ARG A 110 -16.65 1.45 8.41
C ARG A 110 -17.90 1.79 9.21
N GLU A 111 -18.95 0.96 9.10
CA GLU A 111 -20.27 1.23 9.67
C GLU A 111 -20.83 0.00 10.40
N PRO A 112 -20.16 -0.49 11.46
CA PRO A 112 -20.52 -1.78 12.06
C PRO A 112 -21.94 -1.81 12.64
N TYR A 113 -22.40 -0.74 13.30
CA TYR A 113 -23.73 -0.72 13.94
C TYR A 113 -24.88 -0.67 12.95
N SER A 114 -24.64 -0.10 11.76
CA SER A 114 -25.63 -0.02 10.70
C SER A 114 -25.69 -1.30 9.86
N ARG A 115 -24.56 -2.02 9.73
CA ARG A 115 -24.43 -3.15 8.79
C ARG A 115 -24.40 -4.54 9.44
N ILE A 116 -24.07 -4.65 10.72
CA ILE A 116 -24.18 -5.91 11.47
C ILE A 116 -25.57 -5.92 12.12
N PRO A 117 -26.48 -6.85 11.82
CA PRO A 117 -27.83 -6.84 12.40
C PRO A 117 -27.81 -7.14 13.91
N ALA A 118 -28.87 -6.76 14.64
CA ALA A 118 -28.96 -6.98 16.09
C ALA A 118 -29.09 -8.47 16.44
N THR A 119 -29.72 -9.24 15.55
CA THR A 119 -29.87 -10.69 15.63
C THR A 119 -29.19 -11.32 14.42
N PRO A 120 -28.54 -12.49 14.56
CA PRO A 120 -27.92 -13.17 13.45
C PRO A 120 -28.97 -13.66 12.44
N GLU A 121 -28.61 -13.68 11.16
CA GLU A 121 -29.45 -14.27 10.11
C GLU A 121 -29.51 -15.79 10.24
N ILE A 122 -30.68 -16.37 9.96
CA ILE A 122 -30.89 -17.82 10.00
C ILE A 122 -29.98 -18.50 8.98
N GLY A 123 -29.33 -19.60 9.39
CA GLY A 123 -28.43 -20.37 8.53
C GLY A 123 -26.97 -19.89 8.54
N THR A 124 -26.68 -18.75 9.18
CA THR A 124 -25.29 -18.31 9.42
C THR A 124 -24.66 -19.02 10.60
N VAL A 125 -23.31 -19.04 10.66
CA VAL A 125 -22.59 -19.60 11.82
C VAL A 125 -22.88 -18.78 13.08
N ALA A 126 -23.06 -17.46 12.95
CA ALA A 126 -23.43 -16.58 14.05
C ALA A 126 -24.77 -16.96 14.71
N ALA A 127 -25.69 -17.62 14.00
CA ALA A 127 -26.98 -18.06 14.54
C ALA A 127 -26.85 -18.95 15.78
N LYS A 128 -25.76 -19.73 15.88
CA LYS A 128 -25.46 -20.58 17.05
C LYS A 128 -25.24 -19.78 18.35
N TYR A 129 -24.77 -18.54 18.24
CA TYR A 129 -24.32 -17.72 19.37
C TYR A 129 -25.28 -16.55 19.69
N GLY A 130 -26.25 -16.29 18.82
CA GLY A 130 -27.34 -15.34 19.06
C GLY A 130 -26.90 -13.88 19.12
N ALA A 131 -27.78 -13.03 19.68
CA ALA A 131 -27.61 -11.58 19.72
C ALA A 131 -26.37 -11.11 20.51
N THR A 132 -25.89 -11.91 21.48
CA THR A 132 -24.70 -11.59 22.26
C THR A 132 -23.46 -11.48 21.38
N LEU A 133 -23.28 -12.41 20.43
CA LEU A 133 -22.17 -12.36 19.48
C LEU A 133 -22.28 -11.14 18.55
N MET A 134 -23.50 -10.80 18.10
CA MET A 134 -23.72 -9.66 17.20
C MET A 134 -23.33 -8.33 17.84
N ARG A 135 -23.75 -8.11 19.10
CA ARG A 135 -23.35 -6.94 19.88
C ARG A 135 -21.83 -6.87 20.04
N ARG A 136 -21.20 -8.01 20.29
CA ARG A 136 -19.75 -8.10 20.43
C ARG A 136 -19.01 -7.79 19.13
N LEU A 137 -19.45 -8.35 18.01
CA LEU A 137 -18.87 -8.08 16.69
C LEU A 137 -18.89 -6.58 16.37
N ARG A 138 -19.98 -5.87 16.66
CA ARG A 138 -20.05 -4.41 16.46
C ARG A 138 -18.96 -3.66 17.24
N ALA A 139 -18.84 -3.95 18.53
CA ALA A 139 -17.86 -3.31 19.40
C ALA A 139 -16.41 -3.68 19.02
N ASP A 140 -16.16 -4.97 18.74
CA ASP A 140 -14.82 -5.43 18.40
C ASP A 140 -14.38 -4.95 17.02
N VAL A 141 -15.30 -4.75 16.06
CA VAL A 141 -14.98 -4.11 14.78
C VAL A 141 -14.46 -2.69 14.98
N GLU A 142 -15.10 -1.88 15.82
CA GLU A 142 -14.59 -0.53 16.15
C GLU A 142 -13.22 -0.60 16.83
N ARG A 143 -13.07 -1.52 17.80
CA ARG A 143 -11.80 -1.70 18.53
C ARG A 143 -10.65 -2.04 17.58
N VAL A 144 -10.82 -3.02 16.70
CA VAL A 144 -9.74 -3.41 15.78
C VAL A 144 -9.48 -2.36 14.72
N ALA A 145 -10.52 -1.66 14.24
CA ALA A 145 -10.35 -0.58 13.27
C ALA A 145 -9.57 0.61 13.86
N ALA A 146 -9.76 0.89 15.15
CA ALA A 146 -9.03 1.95 15.85
C ALA A 146 -7.59 1.55 16.25
N TRP A 147 -7.34 0.25 16.49
CA TRP A 147 -6.04 -0.24 16.98
C TRP A 147 -5.08 -0.65 15.87
N ASP A 148 -5.56 -1.27 14.79
CA ASP A 148 -4.71 -1.89 13.78
C ASP A 148 -4.01 -0.83 12.91
N HIS A 149 -2.69 -0.73 13.08
CA HIS A 149 -1.83 0.24 12.40
C HIS A 149 -1.32 -0.22 11.04
N GLN A 150 -1.65 -1.44 10.62
CA GLN A 150 -1.16 -2.02 9.38
C GLN A 150 -2.22 -2.12 8.29
N ALA A 151 -3.45 -2.48 8.67
CA ALA A 151 -4.51 -2.93 7.78
C ALA A 151 -5.92 -2.44 8.15
N SER A 152 -6.02 -1.41 8.99
CA SER A 152 -7.30 -0.73 9.25
C SER A 152 -7.76 0.11 8.03
N PRO A 153 -9.07 0.40 7.91
CA PRO A 153 -9.57 1.29 6.88
C PRO A 153 -8.93 2.68 6.88
N VAL A 154 -8.53 3.20 8.06
CA VAL A 154 -7.86 4.49 8.19
C VAL A 154 -6.48 4.46 7.54
N VAL A 155 -5.69 3.40 7.79
CA VAL A 155 -4.38 3.22 7.17
C VAL A 155 -4.49 3.14 5.65
N ASP A 156 -5.51 2.44 5.14
CA ASP A 156 -5.79 2.42 3.70
C ASP A 156 -6.08 3.83 3.18
N THR A 157 -6.95 4.59 3.84
CA THR A 157 -7.27 5.97 3.45
C THR A 157 -6.03 6.87 3.47
N LEU A 158 -5.18 6.79 4.49
CA LEU A 158 -3.94 7.56 4.58
C LEU A 158 -2.99 7.27 3.42
N ARG A 159 -2.82 5.98 3.05
CA ARG A 159 -1.99 5.58 1.91
C ARG A 159 -2.51 6.13 0.58
N HIS A 160 -3.82 6.09 0.35
CA HIS A 160 -4.41 6.66 -0.86
C HIS A 160 -4.28 8.19 -0.88
N GLY A 161 -4.45 8.84 0.27
CA GLY A 161 -4.25 10.29 0.42
C GLY A 161 -2.82 10.70 0.07
N ALA A 162 -1.82 10.02 0.64
CA ALA A 162 -0.41 10.28 0.35
C ALA A 162 -0.09 10.13 -1.14
N GLY A 163 -0.65 9.11 -1.82
CA GLY A 163 -0.51 8.96 -3.27
C GLY A 163 -0.95 10.21 -4.04
N LYS A 164 -2.15 10.72 -3.72
CA LYS A 164 -2.69 11.94 -4.34
C LYS A 164 -1.82 13.17 -4.04
N GLU A 165 -1.37 13.34 -2.80
CA GLU A 165 -0.54 14.47 -2.39
C GLU A 165 0.77 14.53 -3.21
N TYR A 166 1.40 13.39 -3.46
CA TYR A 166 2.63 13.33 -4.26
C TYR A 166 2.40 13.48 -5.78
N GLU A 167 1.22 13.10 -6.28
CA GLU A 167 0.82 13.47 -7.65
C GLU A 167 0.61 14.99 -7.78
N ASP A 168 -0.06 15.61 -6.81
CA ASP A 168 -0.32 17.05 -6.80
C ASP A 168 1.00 17.83 -6.68
N LEU A 169 1.93 17.37 -5.81
CA LEU A 169 3.29 17.91 -5.72
C LEU A 169 4.05 17.81 -7.05
N LEU A 170 3.95 16.68 -7.75
CA LEU A 170 4.57 16.52 -9.07
C LEU A 170 4.03 17.54 -10.08
N GLU A 171 2.71 17.76 -10.10
CA GLU A 171 2.10 18.78 -10.95
C GLU A 171 2.62 20.18 -10.61
N GLU A 172 2.70 20.53 -9.32
CA GLU A 172 3.23 21.82 -8.87
C GLU A 172 4.68 22.04 -9.31
N LEU A 173 5.54 21.02 -9.15
CA LEU A 173 6.94 21.07 -9.55
C LEU A 173 7.11 21.22 -11.06
N LEU A 174 6.31 20.51 -11.87
CA LEU A 174 6.31 20.66 -13.32
C LEU A 174 5.84 22.05 -13.76
N ARG A 175 4.81 22.61 -13.11
CA ARG A 175 4.32 23.98 -13.36
C ARG A 175 5.37 25.01 -13.00
N ALA A 176 6.05 24.86 -11.86
CA ALA A 176 7.14 25.74 -11.42
C ALA A 176 8.31 25.71 -12.42
N GLU A 177 8.59 24.54 -13.00
CA GLU A 177 9.56 24.40 -14.08
C GLU A 177 9.04 24.84 -15.45
N GLY A 178 7.76 25.19 -15.60
CA GLY A 178 7.17 25.53 -16.90
C GLY A 178 7.27 24.39 -17.92
N ILE A 179 7.18 23.13 -17.46
CA ILE A 179 7.15 21.95 -18.32
C ILE A 179 5.68 21.63 -18.62
N PRO A 180 5.24 21.66 -19.89
CA PRO A 180 3.85 21.38 -20.24
C PRO A 180 3.55 19.87 -20.17
N PHE A 181 2.38 19.51 -19.65
CA PHE A 181 1.99 18.13 -19.43
C PHE A 181 0.47 17.91 -19.49
N VAL A 182 0.10 16.64 -19.67
CA VAL A 182 -1.26 16.10 -19.62
C VAL A 182 -1.37 15.16 -18.42
N THR A 183 -2.42 15.33 -17.62
CA THR A 183 -2.67 14.50 -16.43
C THR A 183 -3.25 13.13 -16.78
N GLU A 184 -3.15 12.17 -15.87
CA GLU A 184 -3.81 10.87 -16.00
C GLU A 184 -5.32 11.00 -16.25
N ARG A 185 -5.97 11.92 -15.54
CA ARG A 185 -7.42 12.16 -15.65
C ARG A 185 -7.79 12.53 -17.08
N ASP A 186 -7.00 13.41 -17.70
CA ASP A 186 -7.26 13.89 -19.05
C ASP A 186 -6.95 12.79 -20.08
N LEU A 187 -5.86 12.02 -19.90
CA LEU A 187 -5.56 10.85 -20.73
C LEU A 187 -6.67 9.79 -20.69
N ARG A 188 -7.26 9.54 -19.50
CA ARG A 188 -8.37 8.60 -19.35
C ARG A 188 -9.64 9.13 -20.02
N ALA A 189 -9.90 10.43 -19.95
CA ALA A 189 -11.02 11.07 -20.66
C ALA A 189 -10.89 10.90 -22.19
N ASP A 190 -9.66 10.89 -22.71
CA ASP A 190 -9.34 10.64 -24.11
C ASP A 190 -9.37 9.14 -24.51
N GLY A 191 -9.72 8.25 -23.58
CA GLY A 191 -9.91 6.82 -23.85
C GLY A 191 -8.65 5.96 -23.74
N HIS A 192 -7.56 6.48 -23.17
CA HIS A 192 -6.36 5.67 -22.95
C HIS A 192 -6.55 4.66 -21.81
N ALA A 193 -6.40 3.35 -22.12
CA ALA A 193 -6.63 2.27 -21.14
C ALA A 193 -5.49 2.04 -20.13
N ARG A 194 -4.29 2.59 -20.38
CA ARG A 194 -3.12 2.55 -19.48
C ARG A 194 -2.41 3.88 -19.61
N THR A 195 -2.27 4.57 -18.50
CA THR A 195 -1.90 5.97 -18.42
C THR A 195 -0.87 6.15 -17.31
N PRO A 196 0.28 6.80 -17.57
CA PRO A 196 1.11 7.30 -16.50
C PRO A 196 0.39 8.44 -15.77
N ASP A 197 0.84 8.77 -14.56
CA ASP A 197 0.28 9.90 -13.81
C ASP A 197 0.41 11.21 -14.59
N ILE A 198 1.57 11.37 -15.25
CA ILE A 198 1.88 12.51 -16.11
C ILE A 198 2.41 12.03 -17.47
N LYS A 199 1.86 12.57 -18.55
CA LYS A 199 2.49 12.53 -19.89
C LYS A 199 2.97 13.93 -20.26
N LEU A 200 4.23 14.07 -20.61
CA LEU A 200 4.79 15.36 -21.03
C LEU A 200 4.33 15.68 -22.46
N GLU A 201 3.96 16.94 -22.70
CA GLU A 201 3.61 17.38 -24.06
C GLU A 201 4.87 17.49 -24.93
N VAL A 202 5.97 17.93 -24.34
CA VAL A 202 7.30 17.97 -24.94
C VAL A 202 8.25 17.18 -24.06
N PRO A 203 8.98 16.19 -24.59
CA PRO A 203 9.90 15.40 -23.79
C PRO A 203 11.00 16.27 -23.17
N ILE A 204 11.50 15.86 -22.01
CA ILE A 204 12.68 16.47 -21.37
C ILE A 204 13.82 15.46 -21.37
N ALA A 205 15.05 15.94 -21.18
CA ALA A 205 16.15 15.07 -20.79
C ALA A 205 16.48 15.26 -19.32
N VAL A 206 16.57 14.16 -18.58
CA VAL A 206 16.98 14.11 -17.17
C VAL A 206 18.24 13.26 -17.10
N ARG A 207 19.35 13.83 -16.62
CA ARG A 207 20.66 13.13 -16.56
C ARG A 207 21.06 12.48 -17.89
N GLY A 208 20.76 13.17 -19.00
CA GLY A 208 21.03 12.69 -20.37
C GLY A 208 20.07 11.63 -20.90
N ARG A 209 19.04 11.23 -20.15
CA ARG A 209 18.01 10.26 -20.58
C ARG A 209 16.73 10.98 -20.97
N ILE A 210 16.13 10.58 -22.10
CA ILE A 210 14.86 11.15 -22.57
C ILE A 210 13.71 10.63 -21.69
N VAL A 211 12.84 11.56 -21.29
CA VAL A 211 11.65 11.30 -20.47
C VAL A 211 10.44 11.87 -21.20
N ASN A 212 9.48 11.00 -21.51
CA ASN A 212 8.21 11.37 -22.17
C ASN A 212 7.03 11.33 -21.19
N TRP A 213 7.16 10.61 -20.07
CA TRP A 213 6.13 10.45 -19.06
C TRP A 213 6.78 10.29 -17.68
N ILE A 214 6.03 10.63 -16.64
CA ILE A 214 6.43 10.50 -15.24
C ILE A 214 5.32 9.78 -14.46
N ASP A 215 5.70 8.78 -13.67
CA ASP A 215 4.80 8.07 -12.75
C ASP A 215 5.27 8.34 -11.29
N SER A 216 4.34 8.75 -10.44
CA SER A 216 4.54 9.20 -9.07
C SER A 216 4.17 8.10 -8.09
N LYS A 217 5.10 7.68 -7.23
CA LYS A 217 4.90 6.61 -6.26
C LYS A 217 5.21 7.08 -4.85
N ALA A 218 4.19 7.23 -4.02
CA ALA A 218 4.30 7.52 -2.58
C ALA A 218 4.76 6.28 -1.78
N SER A 219 5.90 5.71 -2.17
CA SER A 219 6.45 4.48 -1.60
C SER A 219 7.93 4.33 -1.93
N PHE A 220 8.60 3.43 -1.22
CA PHE A 220 9.96 2.96 -1.49
C PHE A 220 9.98 1.91 -2.62
N SER A 221 10.97 1.94 -3.52
CA SER A 221 11.16 0.90 -4.54
C SER A 221 12.13 -0.17 -4.09
N ASP A 222 11.64 -1.39 -3.86
CA ASP A 222 12.46 -2.57 -3.61
C ASP A 222 12.37 -3.60 -4.75
N PRO A 223 13.27 -4.61 -4.79
CA PRO A 223 13.28 -5.58 -5.88
C PRO A 223 11.96 -6.34 -6.07
N ILE A 224 11.21 -6.59 -4.99
CA ILE A 224 9.94 -7.31 -5.05
C ILE A 224 8.86 -6.39 -5.63
N VAL A 225 8.70 -5.17 -5.12
CA VAL A 225 7.70 -4.21 -5.64
C VAL A 225 7.96 -3.90 -7.11
N HIS A 226 9.22 -3.64 -7.45
CA HIS A 226 9.61 -3.27 -8.80
C HIS A 226 9.33 -4.39 -9.81
N VAL A 227 9.65 -5.64 -9.46
CA VAL A 227 9.41 -6.81 -10.33
C VAL A 227 7.94 -7.21 -10.36
N GLU A 228 7.25 -7.28 -9.22
CA GLU A 228 5.86 -7.76 -9.14
C GLU A 228 4.84 -6.80 -9.76
N LYS A 229 5.10 -5.48 -9.68
CA LYS A 229 4.08 -4.47 -10.04
C LYS A 229 4.58 -3.41 -11.02
N GLY A 230 5.87 -3.07 -10.97
CA GLY A 230 6.44 -1.98 -11.76
C GLY A 230 6.68 -2.37 -13.21
N LEU A 231 7.41 -3.46 -13.45
CA LEU A 231 7.95 -3.78 -14.78
C LEU A 231 6.87 -3.86 -15.88
N GLU A 232 5.79 -4.63 -15.63
CA GLU A 232 4.72 -4.78 -16.62
C GLU A 232 3.94 -3.47 -16.82
N GLN A 233 3.71 -2.72 -15.73
CA GLN A 233 3.04 -1.42 -15.78
C GLN A 233 3.84 -0.43 -16.63
N PHE A 234 5.13 -0.25 -16.31
CA PHE A 234 5.99 0.72 -16.97
C PHE A 234 6.29 0.33 -18.41
N GLN A 235 6.46 -0.96 -18.71
CA GLN A 235 6.62 -1.42 -20.10
C GLN A 235 5.38 -1.07 -20.94
N GLY A 236 4.20 -1.09 -20.34
CA GLY A 236 2.96 -0.63 -20.98
C GLY A 236 3.01 0.84 -21.40
N TYR A 237 3.67 1.70 -20.63
CA TYR A 237 3.88 3.11 -20.96
C TYR A 237 5.00 3.29 -21.98
N VAL A 238 6.13 2.58 -21.80
CA VAL A 238 7.26 2.59 -22.74
C VAL A 238 6.80 2.26 -24.15
N ASN A 239 6.00 1.21 -24.31
CA ASN A 239 5.48 0.78 -25.61
C ASN A 239 4.56 1.83 -26.29
N ARG A 240 3.97 2.75 -25.52
CA ARG A 240 2.99 3.74 -26.03
C ARG A 240 3.59 5.12 -26.22
N PHE A 241 4.44 5.53 -25.29
CA PHE A 241 4.89 6.92 -25.14
C PHE A 241 6.41 7.04 -25.20
N GLY A 242 7.15 5.94 -25.33
CA GLY A 242 8.62 5.95 -25.30
C GLY A 242 9.18 5.95 -23.86
N PRO A 243 10.49 6.20 -23.68
CA PRO A 243 11.13 6.14 -22.37
C PRO A 243 10.55 7.16 -21.39
N GLY A 244 10.63 6.87 -20.10
CA GLY A 244 10.05 7.70 -19.05
C GLY A 244 10.77 7.60 -17.72
N MET A 245 10.16 8.17 -16.68
CA MET A 245 10.72 8.27 -15.35
C MET A 245 9.69 7.85 -14.30
N VAL A 246 10.14 7.23 -13.22
CA VAL A 246 9.32 6.91 -12.05
C VAL A 246 9.96 7.54 -10.83
N ILE A 247 9.19 8.31 -10.08
CA ILE A 247 9.62 8.93 -8.83
C ILE A 247 9.07 8.11 -7.67
N TYR A 248 9.96 7.46 -6.92
CA TYR A 248 9.63 6.79 -5.66
C TYR A 248 10.02 7.68 -4.49
N TRP A 249 9.07 8.47 -4.00
CA TRP A 249 9.31 9.58 -3.07
C TRP A 249 9.94 9.18 -1.73
N HIS A 250 9.87 7.90 -1.37
CA HIS A 250 10.47 7.41 -0.12
C HIS A 250 11.81 6.71 -0.33
N GLY A 251 12.30 6.60 -1.57
CA GLY A 251 13.60 6.03 -1.89
C GLY A 251 13.56 4.89 -2.91
N VAL A 252 14.71 4.59 -3.49
CA VAL A 252 14.90 3.49 -4.46
C VAL A 252 16.09 2.65 -4.05
N VAL A 253 16.02 1.32 -4.23
CA VAL A 253 17.22 0.48 -4.22
C VAL A 253 18.04 0.75 -5.48
N ASP A 254 19.28 1.21 -5.32
CA ASP A 254 20.11 1.76 -6.40
C ASP A 254 20.30 0.77 -7.56
N GLU A 255 20.45 -0.52 -7.23
CA GLU A 255 20.66 -1.62 -8.18
C GLU A 255 19.45 -1.88 -9.11
N LEU A 256 18.28 -1.33 -8.80
CA LEU A 256 17.09 -1.45 -9.64
C LEU A 256 17.11 -0.49 -10.84
N ASN A 257 17.96 0.53 -10.82
CA ASN A 257 18.01 1.54 -11.88
C ASN A 257 18.85 1.06 -13.09
N ASN A 258 18.47 -0.10 -13.65
CA ASN A 258 19.19 -0.78 -14.74
C ASN A 258 18.41 -0.80 -16.07
N ASP A 259 17.13 -0.40 -16.07
CA ASP A 259 16.32 -0.32 -17.28
C ASP A 259 16.73 0.91 -18.13
N PRO A 260 17.15 0.73 -19.41
CA PRO A 260 17.55 1.85 -20.27
C PRO A 260 16.37 2.74 -20.71
N ASN A 261 15.12 2.27 -20.61
CA ASN A 261 13.92 3.00 -20.99
C ASN A 261 13.17 3.62 -19.81
N VAL A 262 13.40 3.15 -18.58
CA VAL A 262 12.77 3.71 -17.37
C VAL A 262 13.83 4.22 -16.41
N LEU A 263 13.79 5.51 -16.11
CA LEU A 263 14.65 6.11 -15.10
C LEU A 263 13.96 6.07 -13.74
N LEU A 264 14.60 5.43 -12.76
CA LEU A 264 14.12 5.47 -11.37
C LEU A 264 14.84 6.59 -10.61
N VAL A 265 14.08 7.42 -9.91
CA VAL A 265 14.58 8.46 -9.01
C VAL A 265 13.77 8.47 -7.72
N ASP A 266 14.32 9.09 -6.68
CA ASP A 266 13.69 9.22 -5.36
C ASP A 266 13.24 10.65 -5.03
N ALA A 267 13.49 11.59 -5.94
CA ALA A 267 13.00 12.97 -5.88
C ALA A 267 12.82 13.53 -7.30
N PHE A 268 12.02 14.59 -7.42
CA PHE A 268 11.98 15.35 -8.66
C PHE A 268 13.35 15.97 -8.96
N PRO A 269 13.90 15.84 -10.18
CA PRO A 269 15.23 16.33 -10.50
C PRO A 269 15.34 17.85 -10.33
N PRO A 270 16.48 18.36 -9.83
CA PRO A 270 16.72 19.80 -9.79
C PRO A 270 16.83 20.38 -11.20
N SER A 271 16.54 21.67 -11.38
CA SER A 271 16.55 22.33 -12.69
C SER A 271 17.87 22.16 -13.46
N SER A 272 19.00 22.05 -12.75
CA SER A 272 20.33 21.81 -13.33
C SER A 272 20.48 20.45 -14.02
N GLU A 273 19.64 19.48 -13.67
CA GLU A 273 19.63 18.13 -14.27
C GLU A 273 18.59 18.00 -15.39
N ILE A 274 17.75 19.02 -15.59
CA ILE A 274 16.67 19.03 -16.58
C ILE A 274 17.08 19.84 -17.80
N THR A 275 17.03 19.22 -18.96
CA THR A 275 17.14 19.91 -20.26
C THR A 275 15.80 19.87 -20.97
N LYS A 276 15.18 21.05 -21.15
CA LYS A 276 13.90 21.21 -21.84
C LYS A 276 14.13 21.15 -23.35
N LEU A 277 13.58 20.14 -24.01
CA LEU A 277 13.65 20.03 -25.47
C LEU A 277 12.66 21.00 -26.10
N ARG A 278 12.92 21.41 -27.34
CA ARG A 278 12.02 22.28 -28.11
C ARG A 278 11.53 21.50 -29.32
N MET A 279 10.26 21.68 -29.67
CA MET A 279 9.79 21.27 -30.99
C MET A 279 10.49 22.16 -32.02
N ILE A 280 11.17 21.53 -32.98
CA ILE A 280 11.85 22.20 -34.10
C ILE A 280 10.81 22.54 -35.15
#